data_AF-A0A5T3EME4-F1
#
_entry.id   AF-A0A5T3EME4-F1
#
_cell.length_a   1.000
_cell.length_b   1.000
_cell.length_c   1.000
_cell.angle_alpha   90.00
_cell.angle_beta   90.00
_cell.angle_gamma   90.00
#
_symmetry.space_group_name_H-M   'P 1'
#
loop_
_entity.id
_entity.type
_entity.pdbx_description
1 polymer ?
#
loop_
_entity_poly.entity_id
_entity_poly.type
_entity_poly.pdbx_seq_one_letter_code
_entity_poly.pdbx_strand_id
1 'polypeptide(L)' 'FSPLSQDKLAIQLIRERGAIDDIRAGRIERAVSRCRNIWASLPGAGYGQREHSLEKLVTVWRTAGGVVA' A
#
# COMPACT_ATOMS: atom_id res chain seq x y z
N PHE A 1 18.56 -8.69 6.13
CA PHE A 1 17.21 -8.88 5.53
C PHE A 1 16.28 -9.65 6.49
N SER A 2 16.23 -9.23 7.77
CA SER A 2 15.27 -9.82 8.73
C SER A 2 13.86 -9.28 8.49
N PRO A 3 12.79 -9.92 8.99
CA PRO A 3 11.43 -9.39 8.89
C PRO A 3 11.32 -7.93 9.34
N LEU A 4 11.89 -7.58 10.50
CA LEU A 4 11.93 -6.20 10.98
C LEU A 4 12.65 -5.23 10.02
N SER A 5 13.72 -5.69 9.35
CA SER A 5 14.41 -4.85 8.37
C SER A 5 13.56 -4.62 7.11
N GLN A 6 12.78 -5.63 6.71
CA GLN A 6 11.87 -5.54 5.57
C GLN A 6 10.73 -4.55 5.87
N ASP A 7 10.14 -4.61 7.07
CA ASP A 7 9.09 -3.67 7.49
C ASP A 7 9.59 -2.22 7.54
N LYS A 8 10.77 -1.99 8.12
CA LYS A 8 11.39 -0.66 8.17
C LYS A 8 11.59 -0.09 6.76
N LEU A 9 12.04 -0.92 5.83
CA LEU A 9 12.22 -0.51 4.43
C LEU A 9 10.87 -0.24 3.75
N ALA A 10 9.86 -1.10 3.94
CA ALA A 10 8.53 -0.88 3.39
C ALA A 10 7.92 0.45 3.88
N ILE A 11 8.02 0.74 5.18
CA ILE A 11 7.56 2.01 5.76
C ILE A 11 8.31 3.20 5.15
N GLN A 12 9.63 3.07 4.96
CA GLN A 12 10.44 4.12 4.34
C GLN A 12 10.02 4.39 2.88
N LEU A 13 9.79 3.33 2.09
CA LEU A 13 9.31 3.47 0.71
C LEU A 13 7.93 4.14 0.65
N ILE A 14 7.00 3.78 1.55
CA ILE A 14 5.69 4.44 1.68
C ILE A 14 5.85 5.92 2.03
N ARG A 15 6.79 6.24 2.92
CA ARG A 15 7.12 7.62 3.29
C ARG A 15 7.64 8.42 2.10
N GLU A 16 8.54 7.87 1.31
CA GLU A 16 9.08 8.51 0.10
C GLU A 16 8.03 8.73 -0.99
N ARG A 17 6.92 7.98 -0.97
CA ARG A 17 5.75 8.22 -1.83
C ARG A 17 4.75 9.24 -1.25
N GLY A 18 4.99 9.76 -0.05
CA GLY A 18 4.10 10.69 0.63
C GLY A 18 2.75 10.07 1.02
N ALA A 19 2.71 8.76 1.24
CA ALA A 19 1.46 8.02 1.49
C ALA A 19 1.16 7.81 3.00
N ILE A 20 2.09 8.14 3.89
CA ILE A 20 1.92 7.93 5.35
C ILE A 20 0.71 8.68 5.90
N ASP A 21 0.53 9.94 5.50
CA ASP A 21 -0.59 10.75 5.99
C ASP A 21 -1.93 10.34 5.37
N ASP A 22 -1.90 9.78 4.16
CA ASP A 22 -3.08 9.16 3.56
C ASP A 22 -3.49 7.89 4.32
N ILE A 23 -2.54 7.04 4.73
CA ILE A 23 -2.81 5.85 5.56
C ILE A 23 -3.37 6.26 6.92
N ARG A 24 -2.72 7.21 7.61
CA ARG A 24 -3.17 7.68 8.94
C ARG A 24 -4.57 8.27 8.93
N ALA A 25 -4.95 8.92 7.82
CA ALA A 25 -6.27 9.48 7.65
C ALA A 25 -7.28 8.51 7.03
N GLY A 26 -6.96 7.22 6.89
CA GLY A 26 -7.87 6.21 6.31
C GLY A 26 -8.09 6.33 4.80
N ARG A 27 -7.35 7.17 4.08
CA ARG A 27 -7.43 7.35 2.62
C ARG A 27 -6.63 6.27 1.88
N ILE A 28 -6.98 5.00 2.11
CA ILE A 28 -6.20 3.85 1.67
C ILE A 28 -6.11 3.71 0.16
N GLU A 29 -7.18 4.03 -0.56
CA GLU A 29 -7.17 3.98 -2.02
C GLU A 29 -6.13 4.93 -2.61
N ARG A 30 -6.02 6.13 -2.04
CA ARG A 30 -5.02 7.13 -2.39
C ARG A 30 -3.61 6.67 -2.01
N ALA A 31 -3.44 6.06 -0.84
CA ALA A 31 -2.15 5.49 -0.42
C ALA A 31 -1.68 4.37 -1.35
N VAL A 32 -2.57 3.44 -1.73
CA VAL A 32 -2.29 2.37 -2.70
C VAL A 32 -1.86 2.94 -4.04
N SER A 33 -2.60 3.92 -4.56
CA SER A 33 -2.28 4.59 -5.83
C SER A 33 -0.89 5.25 -5.80
N ARG A 34 -0.54 5.93 -4.70
CA ARG A 34 0.80 6.54 -4.52
C ARG A 34 1.94 5.54 -4.49
N CYS A 35 1.67 4.32 -4.02
CA CYS A 35 2.65 3.25 -3.85
C CYS A 35 2.73 2.28 -5.03
N ARG A 36 1.88 2.40 -6.05
CA ARG A 36 1.74 1.41 -7.13
C ARG A 36 3.02 1.12 -7.90
N ASN A 37 3.93 2.10 -8.01
CA ASN A 37 5.21 1.93 -8.71
C ASN A 37 6.30 1.24 -7.86
N ILE A 38 6.00 0.82 -6.62
CA ILE A 38 6.93 0.13 -5.74
C ILE A 38 6.65 -1.38 -5.74
N TRP A 39 5.37 -1.76 -5.73
CA TRP A 39 4.95 -3.15 -5.70
C TRP A 39 4.09 -3.47 -6.93
N ALA A 40 4.59 -4.38 -7.77
CA ALA A 40 3.95 -4.76 -9.02
C ALA A 40 2.58 -5.42 -8.89
N SER A 41 2.21 -5.86 -7.67
CA SER A 41 0.90 -6.43 -7.40
C SER A 41 -0.18 -5.37 -7.11
N LEU A 42 0.18 -4.09 -6.99
CA LEU A 42 -0.78 -3.01 -6.77
C LEU A 42 -1.45 -2.57 -8.08
N PRO A 43 -2.70 -2.08 -8.03
CA PRO A 43 -3.43 -1.66 -9.21
C PRO A 43 -2.76 -0.46 -9.91
N GLY A 44 -2.57 -0.58 -11.23
CA GLY A 44 -1.92 0.41 -12.08
C GLY A 44 -0.39 0.47 -11.90
N ALA A 45 0.25 -0.60 -11.45
CA ALA A 45 1.70 -0.67 -11.28
C ALA A 45 2.42 -0.72 -12.64
N GLY A 46 1.81 -1.35 -13.65
CA GLY A 46 2.29 -1.26 -15.05
C GLY A 46 3.50 -2.13 -15.38
N TYR A 47 3.84 -3.09 -14.52
CA TYR A 47 4.96 -4.02 -14.75
C TYR A 47 4.59 -5.28 -15.56
N GLY A 48 3.36 -5.36 -16.08
CA GLY A 48 2.88 -6.53 -16.83
C GLY A 48 2.65 -7.79 -16.00
N GLN A 49 2.68 -7.66 -14.67
CA GLN A 49 2.44 -8.74 -13.71
C GLN A 49 0.99 -8.72 -13.23
N ARG A 50 0.57 -9.77 -12.52
CA ARG A 50 -0.77 -9.84 -11.95
C ARG A 50 -0.93 -8.80 -10.83
N GLU A 51 -1.86 -7.88 -11.02
CA GLU A 51 -2.27 -6.90 -10.03
C GLU A 51 -3.48 -7.39 -9.20
N HIS A 52 -3.66 -6.85 -8.00
CA HIS A 52 -4.85 -7.03 -7.16
C HIS A 52 -5.86 -5.91 -7.41
N SER A 53 -7.16 -6.24 -7.30
CA SER A 53 -8.20 -5.21 -7.35
C SER A 53 -8.13 -4.32 -6.11
N LEU A 54 -8.54 -3.05 -6.28
CA LEU A 54 -8.56 -2.10 -5.19
C LEU A 54 -9.54 -2.53 -4.09
N GLU A 55 -10.72 -3.07 -4.44
CA GLU A 55 -11.69 -3.53 -3.43
C GLU A 55 -11.13 -4.65 -2.58
N LYS A 56 -10.37 -5.58 -3.18
CA LYS A 56 -9.71 -6.67 -2.45
C LYS A 56 -8.71 -6.11 -1.43
N LEU A 57 -7.87 -5.15 -1.85
CA LEU A 57 -6.88 -4.54 -0.96
C LEU A 57 -7.54 -3.79 0.20
N VAL A 58 -8.60 -3.02 -0.08
CA VAL A 58 -9.38 -2.31 0.94
C VAL A 58 -10.07 -3.28 1.90
N THR A 59 -10.58 -4.41 1.40
CA THR A 59 -11.17 -5.47 2.24
C THR A 59 -10.14 -6.05 3.20
N VAL A 60 -8.95 -6.41 2.69
CA VAL A 60 -7.83 -6.92 3.52
C VAL A 60 -7.41 -5.89 4.57
N TRP A 61 -7.34 -4.61 4.21
CA TRP A 61 -7.03 -3.54 5.16
C TRP A 61 -8.03 -3.47 6.32
N ARG A 62 -9.34 -3.53 6.02
CA ARG A 62 -10.39 -3.54 7.04
C ARG A 62 -10.30 -4.79 7.93
N THR A 63 -10.09 -5.96 7.34
CA THR A 63 -9.92 -7.22 8.11
C THR A 63 -8.69 -7.18 9.02
N ALA A 64 -7.64 -6.45 8.63
CA ALA A 64 -6.46 -6.22 9.45
C ALA A 64 -6.67 -5.17 10.58
N GLY A 65 -7.88 -4.63 10.75
CA GLY A 65 -8.22 -3.64 11.77
C GLY A 65 -8.05 -2.18 11.31
N GLY A 66 -7.76 -1.96 10.02
CA GLY A 66 -7.62 -0.64 9.46
C GLY A 66 -8.95 0.07 9.21
N VAL A 67 -8.97 1.38 9.42
CA VAL A 67 -10.14 2.24 9.15
C VAL A 67 -10.02 2.85 7.76
N VAL A 68 -11.15 3.02 7.08
CA VAL A 68 -11.25 3.71 5.79
C VAL A 68 -12.10 4.96 6.02
N ALA A 69 -11.65 6.11 5.51
CA ALA A 69 -12.37 7.38 5.59
C ALA A 69 -13.51 7.48 4.57
#